data_AF-A0A349N3F2-F1
#
_entry.id   AF-A0A349N3F2-F1
#
_cell.length_a   1.000
_cell.length_b   1.000
_cell.length_c   1.000
_cell.angle_alpha   90.00
_cell.angle_beta   90.00
_cell.angle_gamma   90.00
#
_symmetry.space_group_name_H-M   'P 1'
#
loop_
_entity.id
_entity.type
_entity.pdbx_description
1 polymer ?
#
loop_
_entity_poly.entity_id
_entity_poly.type
_entity_poly.pdbx_seq_one_letter_code
_entity_poly.pdbx_strand_id
1 'polypeptide(L)'
;MRGFITLVNRLSQVVGVLAAAMVVVAVVITCQMIFIRYFLNGSTYWHTEAVVYLVLAATLLGLPYVQKLKGHVNVDLVPMLLPPVGRKLLMISSFATAILVLLTMTFYSAEL
;
A
#
# COMPACT_ATOMS: atom_id res chain seq x y z
N MET A 1 2.95 -26.82 -12.46
CA MET A 1 3.23 -25.96 -11.30
C MET A 1 4.28 -24.87 -11.55
N ARG A 2 5.45 -25.17 -12.13
CA ARG A 2 6.52 -24.15 -12.35
C ARG A 2 6.12 -22.96 -13.26
N GLY A 3 5.32 -23.21 -14.31
CA GLY A 3 4.84 -22.15 -15.20
C GLY A 3 3.93 -21.13 -14.49
N PHE A 4 2.97 -21.61 -13.70
CA PHE A 4 2.06 -20.76 -12.92
C PHE A 4 2.81 -19.87 -11.92
N ILE A 5 3.76 -20.43 -11.17
CA ILE A 5 4.57 -19.67 -10.20
C ILE A 5 5.41 -18.59 -10.89
N THR A 6 5.96 -18.89 -12.06
CA THR A 6 6.77 -17.93 -12.83
C THR A 6 5.91 -16.80 -13.39
N LEU A 7 4.69 -17.13 -13.86
CA LEU A 7 3.73 -16.14 -14.35
C LEU A 7 3.31 -15.18 -13.23
N VAL A 8 2.90 -15.72 -12.06
CA VAL A 8 2.53 -14.92 -10.90
C VAL A 8 3.70 -14.02 -10.47
N ASN A 9 4.92 -14.57 -10.41
CA ASN A 9 6.10 -13.80 -10.05
C ASN A 9 6.41 -12.65 -11.00
N ARG A 10 6.21 -12.83 -12.32
CA ARG A 10 6.39 -11.76 -13.30
C ARG A 10 5.30 -10.72 -13.21
N LEU A 11 4.04 -11.14 -13.05
CA LEU A 11 2.91 -10.23 -12.85
C LEU A 11 3.13 -9.36 -11.61
N SER A 12 3.46 -9.95 -10.46
CA SER A 12 3.76 -9.19 -9.24
C SER A 12 4.90 -8.19 -9.43
N GLN A 13 5.91 -8.52 -10.24
CA GLN A 13 7.03 -7.62 -10.51
C GLN A 13 6.63 -6.45 -11.43
N VAL A 14 5.84 -6.71 -12.47
CA VAL A 14 5.33 -5.66 -13.36
C VAL A 14 4.44 -4.69 -12.58
N VAL A 15 3.53 -5.22 -11.77
CA VAL A 15 2.63 -4.38 -10.96
C VAL A 15 3.41 -3.58 -9.92
N GLY A 16 4.46 -4.16 -9.33
CA GLY A 16 5.37 -3.43 -8.42
C GLY A 16 6.10 -2.26 -9.09
N VAL A 17 6.62 -2.46 -10.30
CA VAL A 17 7.27 -1.39 -11.07
C VAL A 17 6.27 -0.30 -11.45
N LEU A 18 5.05 -0.69 -11.84
CA LEU A 18 3.97 0.25 -12.15
C LEU A 18 3.60 1.09 -10.92
N ALA A 19 3.43 0.47 -9.76
CA ALA A 19 3.15 1.16 -8.50
C ALA A 19 4.26 2.17 -8.15
N ALA A 20 5.53 1.78 -8.28
CA ALA A 20 6.66 2.69 -8.06
C ALA A 20 6.64 3.88 -9.03
N ALA A 21 6.34 3.64 -10.31
CA ALA A 21 6.20 4.71 -11.30
C ALA A 21 5.06 5.69 -10.95
N MET A 22 3.92 5.18 -10.46
CA MET A 22 2.79 6.02 -10.03
C MET A 22 3.17 6.95 -8.86
N VAL A 23 3.98 6.47 -7.91
CA VAL A 23 4.50 7.31 -6.82
C VAL A 23 5.42 8.41 -7.36
N VAL A 24 6.32 8.07 -8.29
CA VAL A 24 7.20 9.07 -8.92
C VAL A 24 6.39 10.13 -9.66
N VAL A 25 5.36 9.73 -10.41
CA VAL A 25 4.46 10.67 -11.10
C VAL A 25 3.72 11.55 -10.10
N ALA A 26 3.23 11.00 -9.00
CA ALA A 26 2.59 11.77 -7.94
C ALA A 26 3.53 12.85 -7.36
N VAL A 27 4.81 12.51 -7.13
CA VAL A 27 5.83 13.47 -6.66
C VAL A 27 6.09 14.56 -7.70
N VAL A 28 6.15 14.22 -8.98
CA VAL A 28 6.34 15.23 -10.05
C VAL A 28 5.14 16.19 -10.09
N ILE A 29 3.92 15.68 -9.98
CA ILE A 29 2.70 16.51 -9.96
C ILE A 29 2.68 17.42 -8.73
N THR A 30 3.11 16.95 -7.55
CA THR A 30 3.19 17.82 -6.35
C THR A 30 4.26 18.89 -6.48
N CYS A 31 5.43 18.57 -7.04
CA CYS A 31 6.46 19.58 -7.33
C CYS A 31 5.93 20.65 -8.31
N GLN A 32 5.23 20.23 -9.36
CA GLN A 32 4.59 21.15 -10.31
C GLN A 32 3.49 21.99 -9.65
N MET A 33 2.67 21.40 -8.78
CA MET A 33 1.63 22.11 -8.01
C MET A 33 2.25 23.24 -7.18
N ILE A 34 3.33 22.95 -6.45
CA ILE A 34 4.08 23.94 -5.66
C ILE A 34 4.60 25.05 -6.57
N PHE A 35 5.21 24.71 -7.71
CA PHE A 35 5.72 25.70 -8.64
C PHE A 35 4.63 26.65 -9.16
N ILE A 36 3.50 26.11 -9.63
CA ILE A 36 2.39 26.91 -10.15
C ILE A 36 1.80 27.81 -9.07
N ARG A 37 1.62 27.28 -7.86
CA ARG A 37 1.00 28.01 -6.76
C ARG A 37 1.88 29.15 -6.26
N TYR A 38 3.18 28.92 -6.10
CA TYR A 38 4.09 29.90 -5.50
C TYR A 38 4.76 30.85 -6.50
N PHE A 39 4.99 30.42 -7.75
CA PHE A 39 5.66 31.27 -8.75
C PHE A 39 4.69 31.87 -9.77
N LEU A 40 3.65 31.13 -10.17
CA LEU A 40 2.69 31.58 -11.18
C LEU A 40 1.38 32.13 -10.57
N ASN A 41 1.19 32.03 -9.25
CA ASN A 41 -0.07 32.36 -8.55
C ASN A 41 -1.32 31.73 -9.23
N GLY A 42 -1.14 30.58 -9.88
CA GLY A 42 -2.20 29.88 -10.60
C GLY A 42 -3.04 28.98 -9.68
N SER A 43 -4.27 28.69 -10.10
CA SER A 43 -5.14 27.76 -9.37
C SER A 43 -4.77 26.29 -9.65
N THR A 44 -4.61 25.49 -8.61
CA THR A 44 -4.27 24.06 -8.68
C THR A 44 -5.49 23.19 -8.39
N TYR A 45 -6.46 23.20 -9.32
CA TYR A 45 -7.74 22.51 -9.15
C TYR A 45 -7.62 20.97 -9.22
N TRP A 46 -6.91 20.45 -10.23
CA TRP A 46 -6.87 19.01 -10.51
C TRP A 46 -5.70 18.26 -9.85
N HIS A 47 -4.65 18.97 -9.43
CA HIS A 47 -3.41 18.36 -8.91
C HIS A 47 -3.65 17.48 -7.69
N THR A 48 -4.46 17.96 -6.76
CA THR A 48 -4.72 17.28 -5.48
C THR A 48 -5.44 15.96 -5.69
N GLU A 49 -6.49 15.96 -6.51
CA GLU A 49 -7.26 14.76 -6.84
C GLU A 49 -6.41 13.74 -7.60
N ALA A 50 -5.62 14.20 -8.58
CA ALA A 50 -4.73 13.33 -9.33
C ALA A 50 -3.68 12.64 -8.44
N VAL A 51 -3.06 13.38 -7.51
CA VAL A 51 -2.08 12.82 -6.56
C VAL A 51 -2.74 11.82 -5.62
N VAL A 52 -3.93 12.13 -5.09
CA VAL A 52 -4.68 11.21 -4.19
C VAL A 52 -4.99 9.90 -4.90
N TYR A 53 -5.51 9.95 -6.13
CA TYR A 53 -5.82 8.74 -6.89
C TYR A 53 -4.58 7.94 -7.29
N LEU A 54 -3.48 8.61 -7.65
CA LEU A 54 -2.21 7.93 -7.95
C LEU A 54 -1.64 7.20 -6.74
N VAL A 55 -1.67 7.84 -5.56
CA VAL A 55 -1.17 7.21 -4.31
C VAL A 55 -2.08 6.06 -3.87
N LEU A 56 -3.40 6.22 -3.98
CA LEU A 56 -4.36 5.12 -3.72
C LEU A 56 -4.10 3.92 -4.65
N ALA A 57 -3.98 4.17 -5.95
CA ALA A 57 -3.69 3.11 -6.90
C ALA A 57 -2.31 2.48 -6.66
N ALA A 58 -1.28 3.28 -6.35
CA ALA A 58 0.06 2.77 -6.05
C ALA A 58 0.09 1.88 -4.80
N THR A 59 -0.63 2.26 -3.73
CA THR A 59 -0.67 1.46 -2.50
C THR A 59 -1.38 0.13 -2.72
N LEU A 60 -2.52 0.12 -3.41
CA LEU A 60 -3.27 -1.11 -3.70
C LEU A 60 -2.53 -2.04 -4.67
N LEU A 61 -1.95 -1.49 -5.74
CA LEU A 61 -1.21 -2.26 -6.74
C LEU A 61 0.15 -2.75 -6.20
N GLY A 62 0.80 -2.01 -5.30
CA GLY A 62 2.11 -2.37 -4.76
C GLY A 62 2.13 -3.59 -3.83
N LEU A 63 0.99 -3.95 -3.22
CA LEU A 63 0.85 -5.03 -2.24
C LEU A 63 1.43 -6.40 -2.67
N PRO A 64 1.06 -6.99 -3.83
CA PRO A 64 1.59 -8.29 -4.26
C PRO A 64 3.12 -8.29 -4.44
N TYR A 65 3.69 -7.16 -4.86
CA TYR A 65 5.14 -7.04 -5.02
C TYR A 65 5.87 -7.01 -3.67
N VAL A 66 5.37 -6.24 -2.71
CA VAL A 66 5.95 -6.14 -1.36
C VAL A 66 5.81 -7.46 -0.60
N GLN A 67 4.68 -8.16 -0.77
CA GLN A 67 4.50 -9.51 -0.21
C GLN A 67 5.48 -10.52 -0.80
N LYS A 68 5.74 -10.49 -2.12
CA LYS A 68 6.74 -11.35 -2.78
C LYS A 68 8.14 -11.15 -2.22
N LEU A 69 8.54 -9.90 -1.97
CA LEU A 69 9.85 -9.58 -1.42
C LEU A 69 9.99 -9.97 0.06
N LYS A 70 8.92 -10.44 0.71
CA LYS A 70 8.82 -10.57 2.18
C LYS A 70 9.27 -9.28 2.89
N GLY A 71 9.13 -8.16 2.19
CA GLY A 71 9.58 -6.83 2.61
C GLY A 71 8.46 -6.02 3.24
N HIS A 72 7.41 -6.68 3.73
CA HIS A 72 6.67 -6.07 4.83
C HIS A 72 7.73 -5.78 5.89
N VAL A 73 7.88 -4.52 6.29
CA VAL A 73 8.60 -4.17 7.51
C VAL A 73 7.78 -4.80 8.62
N ASN A 74 7.93 -6.11 8.77
CA ASN A 74 7.30 -6.81 9.84
C ASN A 74 7.97 -6.22 11.07
N VAL A 75 7.14 -5.71 11.97
CA VAL A 75 7.51 -5.56 13.37
C VAL A 75 7.66 -6.97 13.98
N ASP A 76 8.32 -7.89 13.27
CA ASP A 76 8.67 -9.24 13.69
C ASP A 76 9.76 -9.20 14.76
N LEU A 77 10.34 -8.01 15.03
CA LEU A 77 11.22 -7.79 16.17
C LEU A 77 10.54 -8.25 17.46
N VAL A 78 9.31 -7.79 17.71
CA VAL A 78 8.56 -8.12 18.93
C VAL A 78 8.27 -9.64 18.99
N PRO A 79 7.69 -10.28 17.96
CA PRO A 79 7.54 -11.74 17.88
C PRO A 79 8.83 -12.56 18.03
N MET A 80 9.98 -12.06 17.58
CA MET A 80 11.29 -12.73 17.72
C MET A 80 11.83 -12.66 19.15
N LEU A 81 11.48 -11.63 19.91
CA LEU A 81 11.89 -11.42 21.30
C LEU A 81 11.02 -12.22 22.30
N LEU A 82 9.86 -12.77 21.89
CA LEU A 82 8.94 -13.47 22.78
C LEU A 82 9.10 -15.00 22.77
N PRO A 83 8.82 -15.67 23.92
CA PRO A 83 8.69 -17.13 23.98
C PRO A 83 7.54 -17.64 23.11
N PRO A 84 7.56 -18.93 22.70
CA PRO A 84 6.66 -19.49 21.67
C PRO A 84 5.17 -19.29 21.95
N VAL A 85 4.76 -19.27 23.22
CA VAL A 85 3.36 -19.02 23.64
C VAL A 85 2.96 -17.57 23.41
N GLY A 86 3.83 -16.61 23.75
CA GLY A 86 3.58 -15.18 23.57
C GLY A 86 3.53 -14.78 22.10
N ARG A 87 4.40 -15.37 21.26
CA ARG A 87 4.35 -15.21 19.80
C ARG A 87 3.01 -15.68 19.22
N LYS A 88 2.49 -16.83 19.67
CA LYS A 88 1.21 -17.37 19.18
C LYS A 88 0.05 -16.46 19.56
N LEU A 89 0.02 -15.94 20.79
CA LEU A 89 -1.01 -15.02 21.25
C LEU A 89 -1.00 -13.70 20.46
N LEU A 90 0.18 -13.12 20.22
CA LEU A 90 0.34 -11.90 19.42
C LEU A 90 -0.10 -12.08 17.97
N MET A 91 0.19 -13.23 17.36
CA MET A 91 -0.29 -13.53 16.01
C MET A 91 -1.82 -13.62 15.97
N ILE A 92 -2.43 -14.34 16.93
CA ILE A 92 -3.88 -14.48 17.01
C ILE A 92 -4.55 -13.12 17.24
N SER A 93 -4.03 -12.30 18.15
CA SER A 93 -4.58 -10.97 18.40
C SER A 93 -4.45 -10.06 17.18
N SER A 94 -3.31 -10.07 16.49
CA SER A 94 -3.12 -9.31 15.25
C SER A 94 -4.12 -9.70 14.16
N PHE A 95 -4.35 -10.99 13.95
CA PHE A 95 -5.35 -11.46 12.98
C PHE A 95 -6.77 -11.11 13.42
N ALA A 96 -7.09 -11.24 14.71
CA ALA A 96 -8.40 -10.87 15.24
C ALA A 96 -8.68 -9.38 15.06
N THR A 97 -7.71 -8.51 15.36
CA THR A 97 -7.84 -7.06 15.14
C THR A 97 -8.00 -6.73 13.66
N ALA A 98 -7.23 -7.37 12.77
CA ALA A 98 -7.38 -7.18 11.33
C ALA A 98 -8.79 -7.56 10.83
N ILE A 99 -9.32 -8.70 11.28
CA ILE A 99 -10.70 -9.13 10.96
C ILE A 99 -11.72 -8.11 11.49
N LEU A 100 -11.56 -7.64 12.72
CA LEU A 100 -12.47 -6.66 13.33
C LEU A 100 -12.52 -5.36 12.52
N VAL A 101 -11.35 -4.82 12.14
CA VAL A 101 -11.27 -3.62 11.32
C VAL A 101 -11.96 -3.84 9.97
N LEU A 102 -11.68 -4.95 9.28
CA LEU A 102 -12.32 -5.26 8.00
C LEU A 102 -13.84 -5.41 8.12
N LEU A 103 -14.33 -6.03 9.20
CA LEU A 103 -15.76 -6.11 9.47
C LEU A 103 -16.36 -4.72 9.64
N THR A 104 -15.78 -3.86 10.49
CA THR A 104 -16.29 -2.49 10.68
C THR A 104 -16.33 -1.71 9.38
N MET A 105 -15.26 -1.76 8.56
CA MET A 105 -15.24 -1.10 7.26
C MET A 105 -16.33 -1.64 6.33
N THR A 106 -16.58 -2.95 6.35
CA THR A 106 -17.62 -3.59 5.52
C THR A 106 -19.02 -3.17 5.97
N PHE A 107 -19.29 -3.12 7.27
CA PHE A 107 -20.56 -2.65 7.81
C PHE A 107 -20.84 -1.20 7.40
N TYR A 108 -19.89 -0.28 7.61
CA TYR A 108 -20.06 1.12 7.20
C TYR A 108 -20.17 1.28 5.69
N SER A 109 -19.47 0.47 4.91
CA SER A 109 -19.56 0.51 3.43
C SER A 109 -20.89 -0.05 2.91
N ALA A 110 -21.58 -0.90 3.66
CA ALA A 110 -22.88 -1.45 3.30
C ALA A 110 -24.05 -0.54 3.73
N GLU A 111 -23.81 0.36 4.69
CA GLU A 111 -24.80 1.32 5.19
C GLU A 111 -24.76 2.67 4.44
N LEU A 112 -23.67 2.97 3.73
CA LEU A 112 -23.53 4.10 2.79
C LEU A 112 -24.09 3.77 1.40
#